data_AF-A0A2E7BJE5-F1
#
_entry.id   AF-A0A2E7BJE5-F1
#
_cell.length_a   1.000
_cell.length_b   1.000
_cell.length_c   1.000
_cell.angle_alpha   90.00
_cell.angle_beta   90.00
_cell.angle_gamma   90.00
#
_symmetry.space_group_name_H-M   'P 1'
#
loop_
_entity.id
_entity.type
_entity.pdbx_description
1 polymer ?
#
loop_
_entity_poly.entity_id
_entity_poly.type
_entity_poly.pdbx_seq_one_letter_code
_entity_poly.pdbx_strand_id
1 'polypeptide(L)'
;MARTSRKKNKQLLGRPPAGKGGVAVTKDYVQTTLRLDMATKELLDALTRLLGRSQREVAGDALILYARRLRVSDQELLAGLLHRKG
;
A
#
# COMPACT_ATOMS: atom_id res chain seq x y z
N MET A 1 52.64 -22.68 35.03
CA MET A 1 52.83 -22.77 33.57
C MET A 1 51.48 -22.56 32.89
N ALA A 2 51.37 -21.48 32.12
CA ALA A 2 50.18 -21.09 31.39
C ALA A 2 50.06 -21.85 30.06
N ARG A 3 48.82 -22.07 29.61
CA ARG A 3 48.41 -22.04 28.19
C ARG A 3 46.88 -21.95 28.12
N THR A 4 46.40 -20.71 28.20
CA THR A 4 45.05 -20.28 27.85
C THR A 4 44.83 -20.47 26.35
N SER A 5 43.92 -21.36 25.97
CA SER A 5 43.44 -21.49 24.59
C SER A 5 42.28 -20.51 24.35
N ARG A 6 42.60 -19.33 23.81
CA ARG A 6 41.61 -18.45 23.15
C ARG A 6 41.27 -19.05 21.78
N LYS A 7 40.03 -19.50 21.58
CA LYS A 7 39.43 -19.58 20.23
C LYS A 7 38.32 -18.54 20.11
N LYS A 8 38.66 -17.41 19.49
CA LYS A 8 37.70 -16.47 18.90
C LYS A 8 36.86 -17.24 17.88
N ASN A 9 35.55 -17.29 18.03
CA ASN A 9 34.68 -17.65 16.90
C ASN A 9 33.53 -16.65 16.78
N LYS A 10 33.78 -15.71 15.86
CA LYS A 10 32.87 -14.90 15.04
C LYS A 10 31.43 -14.75 15.57
N GLN A 11 31.14 -13.55 16.09
CA GLN A 11 29.79 -12.98 16.05
C GLN A 11 29.26 -13.11 14.61
N LEU A 12 28.31 -14.02 14.40
CA LEU A 12 27.41 -13.95 13.26
C LEU A 12 26.43 -12.81 13.54
N LEU A 13 26.86 -11.57 13.32
CA LEU A 13 25.97 -10.45 13.00
C LEU A 13 25.45 -10.66 11.57
N GLY A 14 24.80 -11.80 11.37
CA GLY A 14 24.03 -12.13 10.18
C GLY A 14 22.62 -11.59 10.38
N ARG A 15 22.13 -10.87 9.37
CA ARG A 15 20.76 -10.32 9.31
C ARG A 15 19.75 -11.36 9.82
N PRO A 16 18.76 -10.96 10.64
CA PRO A 16 17.71 -11.89 11.05
C PRO A 16 17.10 -12.54 9.79
N PRO A 17 16.77 -13.84 9.82
CA PRO A 17 16.16 -14.52 8.68
C PRO A 17 14.91 -13.76 8.25
N ALA A 18 14.81 -13.49 6.94
CA ALA A 18 13.64 -12.88 6.35
C ALA A 18 12.40 -13.70 6.73
N GLY A 19 11.51 -13.12 7.55
CA GLY A 19 10.25 -13.76 7.92
C GLY A 19 9.87 -13.80 9.40
N LYS A 20 10.61 -13.13 10.31
CA LYS A 20 10.14 -12.90 11.69
C LYS A 20 9.84 -11.43 11.96
N GLY A 21 8.92 -10.89 11.18
CA GLY A 21 8.08 -9.78 11.61
C GLY A 21 6.67 -10.26 11.43
N GLY A 22 5.92 -10.44 12.52
CA GLY A 22 4.48 -10.62 12.48
C GLY A 22 3.85 -9.35 11.91
N VAL A 23 4.00 -9.15 10.60
CA VAL A 23 3.20 -8.18 9.87
C VAL A 23 1.87 -8.87 9.77
N ALA A 24 0.88 -8.36 10.51
CA ALA A 24 -0.50 -8.70 10.30
C ALA A 24 -0.75 -8.61 8.79
N VAL A 25 -0.87 -9.77 8.13
CA VAL A 25 -1.31 -9.83 6.75
C VAL A 25 -2.76 -9.38 6.85
N THR A 26 -3.00 -8.08 6.68
CA THR A 26 -4.34 -7.54 6.47
C THR A 26 -4.83 -8.16 5.18
N LYS A 27 -5.58 -9.26 5.31
CA LYS A 27 -6.11 -10.09 4.22
C LYS A 27 -7.22 -9.37 3.42
N ASP A 28 -7.60 -8.17 3.83
CA ASP A 28 -8.83 -7.53 3.38
C ASP A 28 -8.63 -6.52 2.25
N TYR A 29 -7.43 -6.44 1.68
CA TYR A 29 -7.14 -5.51 0.58
C TYR A 29 -6.85 -6.25 -0.72
N VAL A 30 -7.72 -6.05 -1.72
CA VAL A 30 -7.46 -6.48 -3.09
C VAL A 30 -6.33 -5.60 -3.66
N GLN A 31 -5.14 -6.19 -3.81
CA GLN A 31 -4.02 -5.50 -4.46
C GLN A 31 -4.33 -5.33 -5.94
N THR A 32 -4.46 -4.07 -6.38
CA THR A 32 -4.67 -3.70 -7.78
C THR A 32 -3.50 -2.85 -8.26
N THR A 33 -2.90 -3.23 -9.38
CA THR A 33 -1.85 -2.42 -10.02
C THR A 33 -2.49 -1.59 -11.14
N LEU A 34 -2.43 -0.26 -11.01
CA LEU A 34 -2.90 0.68 -12.03
C LEU A 34 -1.70 1.28 -12.76
N ARG A 35 -1.74 1.27 -14.09
CA ARG A 35 -0.78 2.00 -14.91
C ARG A 35 -1.32 3.41 -15.11
N LEU A 36 -0.56 4.40 -14.66
CA LEU A 36 -0.88 5.82 -14.78
C LEU A 36 0.07 6.45 -15.79
N ASP A 37 -0.41 7.46 -16.52
CA ASP A 37 0.48 8.37 -17.22
C ASP A 37 1.31 9.21 -16.23
N MET A 38 2.38 9.82 -16.74
CA MET A 38 3.33 10.56 -15.89
C MET A 38 2.66 11.73 -15.16
N ALA A 39 1.81 12.51 -15.85
CA ALA A 39 1.18 13.69 -15.28
C ALA A 39 0.23 13.31 -14.13
N THR A 40 -0.56 12.24 -14.31
CA THR A 40 -1.44 11.72 -13.25
C THR A 40 -0.64 11.21 -12.06
N LYS A 41 0.52 10.57 -12.29
CA LYS A 41 1.39 10.10 -11.21
C LYS A 41 1.99 11.25 -10.40
N GLU A 42 2.46 12.29 -11.07
CA GLU A 42 3.01 13.50 -10.43
C GLU A 42 1.95 14.22 -9.59
N LEU A 43 0.73 14.35 -10.11
CA LEU A 43 -0.40 14.91 -9.36
C LEU A 43 -0.71 14.09 -8.10
N LEU A 44 -0.78 12.76 -8.22
CA LEU A 44 -1.02 11.89 -7.08
C LEU A 44 0.08 12.02 -6.02
N ASP A 45 1.35 12.10 -6.44
CA ASP A 45 2.47 12.32 -5.54
C ASP A 45 2.40 13.69 -4.85
N ALA A 46 2.07 14.75 -5.56
CA ALA A 46 1.88 16.07 -4.98
C ALA A 46 0.76 16.07 -3.92
N LEU A 47 -0.38 15.44 -4.23
CA LEU A 47 -1.51 15.34 -3.31
C LEU A 47 -1.16 14.52 -2.06
N THR A 48 -0.44 13.40 -2.23
CA THR A 48 -0.01 12.59 -1.07
C THR A 48 0.91 13.33 -0.13
N ARG A 49 1.86 14.11 -0.68
CA ARG A 49 2.76 14.96 0.11
C ARG A 49 1.99 16.08 0.80
N LEU A 50 1.07 16.72 0.10
CA LEU A 50 0.27 17.82 0.63
C LEU A 50 -0.65 17.36 1.77
N LEU A 51 -1.28 16.20 1.63
CA LEU A 51 -2.27 15.69 2.58
C LEU A 51 -1.66 14.81 3.68
N GLY A 52 -0.39 14.41 3.55
CA GLY A 52 0.25 13.47 4.46
C GLY A 52 -0.40 12.08 4.49
N ARG A 53 -1.05 11.68 3.39
CA ARG A 53 -1.81 10.42 3.26
C ARG A 53 -1.17 9.50 2.23
N SER A 54 -1.42 8.19 2.36
CA SER A 54 -0.95 7.22 1.38
C SER A 54 -1.62 7.42 0.01
N GLN A 55 -0.94 7.03 -1.07
CA GLN A 55 -1.50 7.06 -2.43
C GLN A 55 -2.84 6.32 -2.53
N ARG A 56 -3.00 5.22 -1.77
CA ARG A 56 -4.23 4.45 -1.70
C ARG A 56 -5.39 5.26 -1.14
N GLU A 57 -5.16 5.95 -0.02
CA GLU A 57 -6.21 6.76 0.61
C GLU A 57 -6.61 7.93 -0.29
N VAL A 58 -5.63 8.63 -0.86
CA VAL A 58 -5.89 9.73 -1.79
C VAL A 58 -6.64 9.26 -3.04
N ALA A 59 -6.25 8.13 -3.62
CA ALA A 59 -6.94 7.57 -4.78
C ALA A 59 -8.36 7.09 -4.42
N GLY A 60 -8.54 6.46 -3.25
CA GLY A 60 -9.86 6.05 -2.76
C GLY A 60 -10.81 7.22 -2.57
N ASP A 61 -10.34 8.28 -1.90
CA ASP A 61 -11.09 9.52 -1.70
C ASP A 61 -11.45 10.17 -3.05
N ALA A 62 -10.50 10.21 -3.99
CA ALA A 62 -10.73 10.76 -5.33
C ALA A 62 -11.83 10.01 -6.10
N LEU A 63 -11.85 8.67 -6.03
CA LEU A 63 -12.89 7.86 -6.65
C LEU A 63 -14.27 8.13 -6.05
N ILE A 64 -14.36 8.23 -4.72
CA ILE A 64 -15.62 8.54 -4.02
C ILE A 64 -16.12 9.94 -4.40
N LEU A 65 -15.22 10.93 -4.40
CA LEU A 65 -15.55 12.31 -4.79
C LEU A 65 -16.00 12.39 -6.24
N TYR A 66 -15.35 11.66 -7.15
CA TYR A 66 -15.75 11.59 -8.54
C TYR A 66 -17.14 10.96 -8.69
N ALA A 67 -17.40 9.83 -8.03
CA ALA A 67 -18.72 9.18 -8.04
C ALA A 67 -19.84 10.12 -7.56
N ARG A 68 -19.58 10.91 -6.51
CA ARG A 68 -20.55 11.90 -5.99
C ARG A 68 -20.81 13.07 -6.93
N ARG A 69 -19.86 13.38 -7.83
CA ARG A 69 -19.99 14.46 -8.83
C ARG A 69 -20.74 14.03 -10.09
N LEU A 70 -20.97 12.73 -10.28
CA LEU A 70 -21.74 12.21 -11.40
C LEU A 70 -23.19 12.74 -11.38
N ARG A 71 -23.82 12.78 -12.55
CA ARG A 71 -25.27 13.06 -12.65
C ARG A 71 -26.06 11.96 -11.96
N VAL A 72 -27.26 12.27 -11.48
CA VAL A 72 -28.12 11.31 -10.76
C VAL A 72 -28.32 10.02 -11.57
N SER A 73 -28.60 10.12 -12.86
CA SER A 73 -28.74 8.96 -13.76
C SER A 73 -27.49 8.07 -13.81
N ASP A 74 -26.31 8.66 -13.79
CA ASP A 74 -25.03 7.93 -13.83
C ASP A 74 -24.70 7.32 -12.47
N GLN A 75 -25.12 7.96 -11.37
CA GLN A 75 -25.00 7.40 -10.02
C GLN A 75 -25.88 6.16 -9.86
N GLU A 76 -27.11 6.20 -10.36
CA GLU A 76 -28.02 5.04 -10.36
C GLU A 76 -27.46 3.88 -11.18
N LEU A 77 -26.91 4.18 -12.37
CA LEU A 77 -26.21 3.18 -13.19
C LEU A 77 -25.02 2.58 -12.44
N LEU A 78 -24.18 3.43 -11.83
CA LEU A 78 -23.02 2.98 -11.05
C LEU A 78 -23.45 2.08 -9.87
N ALA A 79 -24.51 2.43 -9.15
CA ALA A 79 -25.06 1.63 -8.07
C ALA A 79 -25.55 0.25 -8.58
N GLY A 80 -26.22 0.22 -9.73
CA GLY A 80 -26.64 -1.01 -10.39
C GLY A 80 -25.47 -1.90 -10.84
N LEU A 81 -24.38 -1.30 -11.33
CA LEU A 81 -23.15 -2.03 -11.70
C LEU A 81 -22.44 -2.64 -10.49
N LEU A 82 -22.43 -1.94 -9.36
CA LEU A 82 -21.84 -2.45 -8.12
C LEU A 82 -22.65 -3.63 -7.54
N HIS A 83 -23.99 -3.57 -7.60
CA HIS A 83 -24.86 -4.65 -7.09
C HIS A 83 -24.80 -5.94 -7.91
N ARG A 84 -24.48 -5.87 -9.21
CA ARG A 84 -24.38 -7.06 -10.07
C ARG A 84 -23.08 -7.84 -9.90
N LYS A 85 -22.12 -7.29 -9.14
CA LYS A 85 -20.75 -7.81 -9.04
C LYS A 85 -20.39 -8.34 -7.65
N GLY A 86 -21.36 -8.45 -6.74
CA GLY A 86 -21.27 -9.14 -5.45
C GLY A 86 -22.13 -10.39 -5.46
#